data_AF-B5VX86-F1
#
_entry.id   AF-B5VX86-F1
#
_cell.length_a   1.000
_cell.length_b   1.000
_cell.length_c   1.000
_cell.angle_alpha   90.00
_cell.angle_beta   90.00
_cell.angle_gamma   90.00
#
_symmetry.space_group_name_H-M   'P 1'
#
loop_
_entity.id
_entity.type
_entity.pdbx_description
1 polymer ?
#
loop_
_entity_poly.entity_id
_entity_poly.type
_entity_poly.pdbx_seq_one_letter_code
_entity_poly.pdbx_strand_id
1 'polypeptide(L)'
;MLYFRPGTVKLSNGKERHETWLFQTEDGHQLWKHNYTPIVRHTLVRPEATLYDGNWTYWATRKGQAIDTPAKVAKLLKKQKGRCTWCGQYFTPSDLVEVDHIVARSHGGKDEYKNLQLLHRHCHDDKTALDNANAVSITMEQSD
;
A
#
# COMPACT_ATOMS: atom_id res chain seq x y z
N MET A 1 21.17 39.09 0.33
CA MET A 1 20.33 39.83 1.31
C MET A 1 18.97 39.15 1.38
N LEU A 2 18.39 38.93 2.57
CA LEU A 2 17.06 38.30 2.71
C LEU A 2 15.98 39.36 2.55
N TYR A 3 14.96 39.10 1.72
CA TYR A 3 13.88 40.06 1.48
C TYR A 3 12.51 39.41 1.62
N PHE A 4 11.57 40.20 2.11
CA PHE A 4 10.15 39.86 2.06
C PHE A 4 9.58 40.36 0.73
N ARG A 5 9.02 39.45 -0.06
CA ARG A 5 8.32 39.79 -1.31
C ARG A 5 6.97 39.09 -1.37
N PRO A 6 5.98 39.67 -2.04
CA PRO A 6 4.76 38.93 -2.36
C PRO A 6 5.10 37.79 -3.34
N GLY A 7 4.50 36.62 -3.13
CA GLY A 7 4.76 35.45 -3.97
C GLY A 7 3.71 34.36 -3.81
N THR A 8 3.80 33.34 -4.66
CA THR A 8 2.90 32.18 -4.63
C THR A 8 3.68 30.95 -4.23
N VAL A 9 3.19 30.22 -3.23
CA VAL A 9 3.76 28.95 -2.78
C VAL A 9 2.85 27.80 -3.23
N LYS A 10 3.43 26.80 -3.87
CA LYS A 10 2.75 25.52 -4.15
C LYS A 10 2.88 24.61 -2.93
N LEU A 11 1.74 24.25 -2.35
CA LEU A 11 1.64 23.35 -1.21
C LEU A 11 1.78 21.89 -1.64
N SER A 12 2.10 21.00 -0.69
CA SER A 12 2.26 19.55 -0.96
C SER A 12 0.99 18.87 -1.46
N ASN A 13 -0.18 19.46 -1.19
CA ASN A 13 -1.48 19.00 -1.69
C ASN A 13 -1.85 19.56 -3.08
N GLY A 14 -0.90 20.22 -3.77
CA GLY A 14 -1.10 20.81 -5.10
C GLY A 14 -1.85 22.15 -5.10
N LYS A 15 -2.30 22.67 -3.95
CA LYS A 15 -2.94 23.99 -3.88
C LYS A 15 -1.90 25.10 -3.93
N GLU A 16 -2.28 26.21 -4.56
CA GLU A 16 -1.48 27.43 -4.58
C GLU A 16 -1.94 28.38 -3.47
N ARG A 17 -0.97 29.03 -2.82
CA ARG A 17 -1.24 30.03 -1.77
C ARG A 17 -0.47 31.31 -2.08
N HIS A 18 -1.20 32.43 -2.12
CA HIS A 18 -0.60 33.75 -2.22
C HIS A 18 -0.20 34.26 -0.84
N GLU A 19 1.04 34.68 -0.72
CA GLU A 19 1.64 35.19 0.51
C GLU A 19 2.12 36.61 0.25
N THR A 20 1.62 37.57 1.03
CA THR A 20 2.06 38.98 0.94
C THR A 20 3.49 39.17 1.42
N TRP A 21 3.90 38.35 2.40
CA TRP A 21 5.23 38.38 3.01
C TRP A 21 5.85 36.98 2.92
N LEU A 22 6.53 36.72 1.80
CA LEU A 22 7.32 35.50 1.59
C LEU A 22 8.79 35.81 1.89
N PHE A 23 9.37 35.05 2.83
CA PHE A 23 10.78 35.16 3.18
C PHE A 23 11.61 34.26 2.26
N GLN A 24 12.47 34.87 1.44
CA GLN A 24 13.26 34.17 0.43
C GLN A 24 14.72 34.67 0.38
N THR A 25 15.66 33.77 0.09
CA THR A 25 17.05 34.10 -0.27
C THR A 25 17.16 34.53 -1.73
N GLU A 26 18.27 35.15 -2.10
CA GLU A 26 18.57 35.45 -3.52
C GLU A 26 18.66 34.20 -4.38
N ASP A 27 19.12 33.09 -3.80
CA ASP A 27 19.21 31.78 -4.45
C ASP A 27 17.86 31.06 -4.57
N GLY A 28 16.77 31.70 -4.13
CA GLY A 28 15.41 31.19 -4.28
C GLY A 28 14.94 30.27 -3.15
N HIS A 29 15.76 30.02 -2.12
CA HIS A 29 15.35 29.22 -0.97
C HIS A 29 14.35 30.00 -0.09
N GLN A 30 13.24 29.36 0.27
CA GLN A 30 12.19 29.96 1.08
C GLN A 30 11.97 29.16 2.37
N LEU A 31 11.59 29.83 3.45
CA LEU A 31 11.24 29.17 4.71
C LEU A 31 9.81 28.58 4.62
N TRP A 32 9.67 27.29 4.95
CA TRP A 32 8.36 26.64 5.00
C TRP A 32 7.62 27.03 6.28
N LYS A 33 6.49 27.74 6.14
CA LYS A 33 5.66 28.10 7.30
C LYS A 33 4.90 26.87 7.79
N HIS A 34 4.68 26.78 9.10
CA HIS A 34 3.97 25.64 9.70
C HIS A 34 2.57 25.43 9.09
N ASN A 35 1.85 26.52 8.80
CA ASN A 35 0.51 26.49 8.21
C ASN A 35 0.48 26.07 6.72
N TYR A 36 1.63 25.86 6.08
CA TYR A 36 1.70 25.31 4.71
C TYR A 36 1.55 23.80 4.71
N THR A 37 1.80 23.15 5.84
CA THR A 37 1.60 21.71 5.99
C THR A 37 0.11 21.45 6.22
N PRO A 38 -0.58 20.75 5.30
CA PRO A 38 -2.00 20.47 5.46
C PRO A 38 -2.22 19.55 6.66
N ILE A 39 -3.25 19.84 7.45
CA ILE A 39 -3.69 18.94 8.53
C ILE A 39 -4.38 17.74 7.88
N VAL A 40 -3.69 16.60 7.85
CA VAL A 40 -4.28 15.32 7.45
C VAL A 40 -4.98 14.72 8.67
N ARG A 41 -6.30 14.60 8.60
CA ARG A 41 -7.09 13.96 9.66
C ARG A 41 -7.06 12.45 9.47
N HIS A 42 -6.67 11.72 10.52
CA HIS A 42 -6.68 10.27 10.54
C HIS A 42 -7.91 9.75 11.27
N THR A 43 -8.44 8.63 10.80
CA THR A 43 -9.54 7.94 11.50
C THR A 43 -8.99 7.20 12.71
N LEU A 44 -9.40 7.62 13.90
CA LEU A 44 -9.03 6.96 15.15
C LEU A 44 -9.54 5.51 15.17
N VAL A 45 -8.83 4.65 15.93
CA VAL A 45 -9.34 3.32 16.26
C VAL A 45 -10.60 3.50 17.09
N ARG A 46 -11.60 2.63 16.90
CA ARG A 46 -12.78 2.64 17.78
C ARG A 46 -12.34 2.30 19.21
N PRO A 47 -12.81 3.02 20.25
CA PRO A 47 -12.39 2.79 21.64
C PRO A 47 -12.58 1.34 22.11
N GLU A 48 -13.65 0.69 21.65
CA GLU A 48 -14.02 -0.68 21.97
C GLU A 48 -13.31 -1.75 21.12
N ALA A 49 -12.62 -1.35 20.04
CA ALA A 49 -11.99 -2.30 19.15
C ALA A 49 -10.66 -2.80 19.73
N THR A 50 -10.52 -4.11 19.78
CA THR A 50 -9.26 -4.78 20.16
C THR A 50 -8.86 -5.75 19.06
N LEU A 51 -7.57 -6.06 18.91
CA LEU A 51 -7.13 -7.01 17.88
C LEU A 51 -7.75 -8.41 18.03
N TYR A 52 -8.28 -8.71 19.21
CA TYR A 52 -8.83 -10.01 19.59
C TYR A 52 -10.36 -9.98 19.77
N ASP A 53 -11.03 -8.89 19.36
CA ASP A 53 -12.49 -8.74 19.45
C ASP A 53 -13.27 -9.60 18.44
N GLY A 54 -12.57 -10.35 17.58
CA GLY A 54 -13.16 -11.16 16.52
C GLY A 54 -13.69 -10.35 15.32
N ASN A 55 -13.52 -9.03 15.31
CA ASN A 55 -13.94 -8.16 14.23
C ASN A 55 -12.88 -8.07 13.13
N TRP A 56 -12.56 -9.21 12.53
CA TRP A 56 -11.52 -9.32 11.50
C TRP A 56 -11.80 -8.43 10.28
N THR A 57 -13.07 -8.24 9.94
CA THR A 57 -13.49 -7.38 8.83
C THR A 57 -13.14 -5.92 9.07
N TYR A 58 -13.31 -5.41 10.30
CA TYR A 58 -12.90 -4.06 10.66
C TYR A 58 -11.39 -3.89 10.50
N TRP A 59 -10.60 -4.80 11.05
CA TRP A 59 -9.14 -4.73 11.02
C TRP A 59 -8.58 -4.85 9.61
N ALA A 60 -9.12 -5.74 8.77
CA ALA A 60 -8.72 -5.87 7.37
C ALA A 60 -9.11 -4.64 6.55
N THR A 61 -10.28 -4.05 6.80
CA THR A 61 -10.71 -2.80 6.14
C THR A 61 -9.80 -1.64 6.53
N ARG A 62 -9.46 -1.52 7.82
CA ARG A 62 -8.56 -0.50 8.34
C ARG A 62 -7.16 -0.63 7.79
N LYS A 63 -6.62 -1.85 7.64
CA LYS A 63 -5.35 -2.08 6.94
C LYS A 63 -5.40 -1.48 5.53
N GLY A 64 -6.47 -1.72 4.78
CA GLY A 64 -6.65 -1.14 3.44
C GLY A 64 -6.80 0.39 3.39
N GLN A 65 -7.13 1.04 4.51
CA GLN A 65 -7.29 2.50 4.62
C GLN A 65 -6.07 3.18 5.26
N ALA A 66 -5.08 2.42 5.70
CA ALA A 66 -3.89 2.96 6.34
C ALA A 66 -3.02 3.70 5.31
N ILE A 67 -2.34 4.76 5.77
CA ILE A 67 -1.61 5.69 4.89
C ILE A 67 -0.40 5.04 4.23
N ASP A 68 0.23 4.12 4.94
CA ASP A 68 1.36 3.32 4.50
C ASP A 68 0.96 2.22 3.50
N THR A 69 -0.34 1.96 3.32
CA THR A 69 -0.81 0.89 2.45
C THR A 69 -0.84 1.34 0.99
N PRO A 70 -0.06 0.69 0.10
CA PRO A 70 -0.07 1.04 -1.31
C PRO A 70 -1.44 0.84 -1.95
N ALA A 71 -1.82 1.71 -2.89
CA ALA A 71 -3.12 1.64 -3.56
C ALA A 71 -3.41 0.27 -4.21
N LYS A 72 -2.38 -0.40 -4.74
CA LYS A 72 -2.47 -1.76 -5.30
C LYS A 72 -2.90 -2.77 -4.22
N VAL A 73 -2.29 -2.71 -3.03
CA VAL A 73 -2.61 -3.57 -1.88
C VAL A 73 -4.03 -3.28 -1.36
N ALA A 74 -4.39 -2.01 -1.19
CA ALA A 74 -5.75 -1.62 -0.75
C ALA A 74 -6.84 -2.15 -1.70
N LYS A 75 -6.59 -2.08 -3.02
CA LYS A 75 -7.51 -2.60 -4.04
C LYS A 75 -7.65 -4.13 -3.96
N LEU A 76 -6.55 -4.85 -3.74
CA LEU A 76 -6.57 -6.31 -3.58
C LEU A 76 -7.23 -6.74 -2.27
N LEU A 77 -6.96 -6.05 -1.15
CA LEU A 77 -7.65 -6.26 0.12
C LEU A 77 -9.17 -6.18 -0.07
N LYS A 78 -9.66 -5.14 -0.76
CA LYS A 78 -11.08 -4.98 -1.05
C LYS A 78 -11.61 -6.11 -1.94
N LYS A 79 -10.89 -6.46 -3.02
CA LYS A 79 -11.25 -7.55 -3.95
C LYS A 79 -11.37 -8.89 -3.22
N GLN A 80 -10.47 -9.18 -2.29
CA GLN A 80 -10.38 -10.44 -1.54
C GLN A 80 -11.17 -10.42 -0.22
N LYS A 81 -11.96 -9.37 0.04
CA LYS A 81 -12.72 -9.22 1.29
C LYS A 81 -11.84 -9.33 2.54
N GLY A 82 -10.60 -8.85 2.45
CA GLY A 82 -9.64 -8.86 3.54
C GLY A 82 -9.05 -10.22 3.88
N ARG A 83 -9.19 -11.24 3.02
CA ARG A 83 -8.69 -12.59 3.26
C ARG A 83 -7.54 -12.96 2.33
N CYS A 84 -6.59 -13.73 2.84
CA CYS A 84 -5.57 -14.39 2.06
C CYS A 84 -6.21 -15.50 1.20
N THR A 85 -5.91 -15.53 -0.09
CA THR A 85 -6.44 -16.52 -1.04
C THR A 85 -5.80 -17.89 -0.89
N TRP A 86 -4.66 -17.99 -0.20
CA TRP A 86 -3.96 -19.24 0.09
C TRP A 86 -4.46 -19.91 1.37
N CYS A 87 -4.28 -19.27 2.53
CA CYS A 87 -4.66 -19.86 3.83
C CYS A 87 -6.10 -19.55 4.27
N GLY A 88 -6.82 -18.67 3.56
CA GLY A 88 -8.20 -18.29 3.87
C GLY A 88 -8.37 -17.36 5.09
N GLN A 89 -7.29 -17.07 5.83
CA GLN A 89 -7.32 -16.23 7.02
C GLN A 89 -7.42 -14.73 6.67
N TYR A 90 -7.94 -13.94 7.61
CA TYR A 90 -8.00 -12.49 7.47
C TYR A 90 -6.63 -11.84 7.68
N PHE A 91 -6.39 -10.76 6.96
CA PHE A 91 -5.23 -9.90 7.20
C PHE A 91 -5.45 -9.04 8.44
N THR A 92 -4.49 -9.10 9.35
CA THR A 92 -4.35 -8.24 10.52
C THR A 92 -3.43 -7.05 10.21
N PRO A 93 -3.47 -5.96 10.99
CA PRO A 93 -2.60 -4.82 10.78
C PRO A 93 -1.11 -5.17 10.83
N SER A 94 -0.72 -6.10 11.71
CA SER A 94 0.66 -6.55 11.91
C SER A 94 1.20 -7.47 10.81
N ASP A 95 0.33 -8.05 9.97
CA ASP A 95 0.78 -9.03 8.98
C ASP A 95 1.65 -8.40 7.88
N LEU A 96 2.72 -9.10 7.53
CA LEU A 96 3.47 -8.84 6.31
C LEU A 96 2.72 -9.43 5.12
N VAL A 97 2.41 -8.58 4.14
CA VAL A 97 1.60 -8.93 2.97
C VAL A 97 2.36 -8.64 1.68
N GLU A 98 2.22 -9.54 0.72
CA GLU A 98 2.89 -9.46 -0.58
C GLU A 98 1.89 -9.68 -1.71
N VAL A 99 2.13 -9.00 -2.83
CA VAL A 99 1.33 -9.15 -4.05
C VAL A 99 1.95 -10.26 -4.90
N ASP A 100 1.15 -11.27 -5.18
CA ASP A 100 1.52 -12.47 -5.92
C ASP A 100 0.70 -12.61 -7.21
N HIS A 101 1.25 -13.35 -8.17
CA HIS A 101 0.55 -13.74 -9.39
C HIS A 101 -0.09 -15.12 -9.23
N ILE A 102 -1.42 -15.23 -9.40
CA ILE A 102 -2.18 -16.48 -9.31
C ILE A 102 -1.57 -17.54 -10.23
N VAL A 103 -1.39 -17.21 -11.51
CA VAL A 103 -0.51 -17.93 -12.41
C VAL A 103 0.83 -17.24 -12.38
N ALA A 104 1.89 -17.94 -11.97
CA ALA A 104 3.24 -17.39 -11.91
C ALA A 104 3.69 -16.87 -13.29
N ARG A 105 4.53 -15.82 -13.29
CA ARG A 105 5.06 -15.25 -14.53
C ARG A 105 5.89 -16.24 -15.34
N SER A 106 6.61 -17.15 -14.66
CA SER A 106 7.34 -18.26 -15.28
C SER A 106 6.44 -19.21 -16.06
N HIS A 107 5.18 -19.36 -15.64
CA HIS A 107 4.16 -20.19 -16.28
C HIS A 107 3.24 -19.38 -17.23
N GLY A 108 3.70 -18.23 -17.73
CA GLY A 108 2.95 -17.39 -18.68
C GLY A 108 1.90 -16.47 -18.05
N GLY A 109 1.91 -16.33 -16.72
CA GLY A 109 1.02 -15.40 -16.01
C GLY A 109 1.31 -13.93 -16.32
N LYS A 110 0.26 -13.15 -16.63
CA LYS A 110 0.36 -11.71 -16.92
C LYS A 110 0.27 -10.84 -15.67
N ASP A 111 0.89 -9.66 -15.70
CA ASP A 111 0.77 -8.66 -14.63
C ASP A 111 -0.54 -7.85 -14.74
N GLU A 112 -1.67 -8.53 -14.58
CA GLU A 112 -3.01 -7.94 -14.70
C GLU A 112 -3.79 -8.14 -13.40
N TYR A 113 -4.62 -7.18 -12.99
CA TYR A 113 -5.39 -7.25 -11.74
C TYR A 113 -6.25 -8.52 -11.57
N LYS A 114 -6.65 -9.18 -12.66
CA LYS A 114 -7.34 -10.48 -12.61
C LYS A 114 -6.43 -11.61 -12.14
N ASN A 115 -5.15 -11.56 -12.50
CA ASN A 115 -4.10 -12.52 -12.14
C ASN A 115 -3.34 -12.13 -10.86
N LEU A 116 -3.61 -10.95 -10.27
CA LEU A 116 -3.00 -10.55 -9.01
C LEU A 116 -3.86 -10.97 -7.81
N GLN A 117 -3.16 -11.46 -6.79
CA GLN A 117 -3.68 -11.76 -5.46
C GLN A 117 -2.75 -11.21 -4.38
N LEU A 118 -3.28 -11.01 -3.18
CA LEU A 118 -2.55 -10.60 -2.00
C LEU A 118 -2.45 -11.80 -1.06
N LEU A 119 -1.24 -12.09 -0.60
CA LEU A 119 -0.94 -13.21 0.28
C LEU A 119 -0.21 -12.70 1.53
N HIS A 120 -0.24 -13.49 2.60
CA HIS A 120 0.74 -13.33 3.67
C HIS A 120 2.12 -13.69 3.12
N ARG A 121 3.18 -13.08 3.66
CA ARG A 121 4.55 -13.38 3.24
C ARG A 121 4.88 -14.89 3.27
N HIS A 122 4.58 -15.58 4.37
CA HIS A 122 4.79 -17.02 4.46
C HIS A 122 3.96 -17.82 3.44
N CYS A 123 2.70 -17.42 3.21
CA CYS A 123 1.85 -18.07 2.20
C CYS A 123 2.40 -17.89 0.77
N HIS A 124 3.03 -16.75 0.51
CA HIS A 124 3.66 -16.47 -0.78
C HIS A 124 4.92 -17.33 -0.97
N ASP A 125 5.73 -17.50 0.06
CA ASP A 125 6.88 -18.41 0.06
C ASP A 125 6.43 -19.87 -0.22
N ASP A 126 5.40 -20.35 0.49
CA ASP A 126 4.83 -21.69 0.31
C ASP A 126 4.30 -21.90 -1.11
N LYS A 127 3.54 -20.94 -1.63
CA LYS A 127 3.03 -20.99 -3.00
C LYS A 127 4.15 -21.03 -4.02
N THR A 128 5.18 -20.20 -3.84
CA THR A 128 6.32 -20.14 -4.77
C THR A 128 7.07 -21.47 -4.80
N ALA A 129 7.27 -22.10 -3.64
CA ALA A 129 7.85 -23.43 -3.56
C ALA A 129 7.01 -24.48 -4.31
N LEU A 130 5.69 -24.44 -4.18
CA LEU A 130 4.78 -25.33 -4.91
C LEU A 130 4.80 -25.08 -6.43
N ASP A 131 4.77 -23.82 -6.85
CA ASP A 131 4.84 -23.43 -8.27
C ASP A 131 6.14 -23.94 -8.91
N ASN A 132 7.27 -23.84 -8.19
CA ASN A 132 8.56 -24.35 -8.67
C ASN A 132 8.59 -25.88 -8.74
N ALA A 133 8.00 -26.58 -7.77
CA ALA A 133 7.92 -28.04 -7.80
C ALA A 133 7.09 -28.55 -9.00
N ASN A 134 5.96 -27.90 -9.27
CA ASN A 134 5.11 -28.22 -10.42
C ASN A 134 5.80 -27.94 -11.77
N ALA A 135 6.64 -26.91 -11.85
CA ALA A 135 7.43 -26.64 -13.05
C ALA A 135 8.39 -27.81 -13.36
N VAL A 136 9.04 -28.35 -12.32
CA VAL A 136 9.99 -29.47 -12.47
C VAL A 136 9.28 -30.75 -12.92
N SER A 137 8.12 -31.08 -12.35
CA SER A 137 7.37 -32.27 -12.76
C SER A 137 6.92 -32.21 -14.23
N ILE A 138 6.47 -31.04 -14.71
CA ILE A 138 6.08 -30.86 -16.11
C ILE A 138 7.27 -31.08 -17.05
N THR A 139 8.47 -30.64 -16.67
CA THR A 139 9.66 -30.86 -17.51
C THR A 139 10.12 -32.32 -17.57
N MET A 140 9.88 -33.10 -16.51
CA MET A 140 10.25 -34.52 -16.46
C MET A 140 9.30 -35.39 -17.31
N GLU A 141 8.01 -35.06 -17.33
CA GLU A 141 7.02 -35.79 -18.14
C GLU A 141 7.12 -35.51 -19.65
N GLN A 142 7.78 -34.41 -20.05
CA GLN A 142 7.99 -34.05 -21.47
C GLN A 142 9.31 -34.58 -22.05
N SER A 143 10.13 -35.24 -21.24
CA SER A 143 11.42 -35.83 -21.63
C SER A 143 11.41 -37.35 -21.83
N ASP A 144 10.26 -37.99 -21.61
CA ASP A 144 9.99 -39.41 -21.88
C ASP A 144 9.19 -39.58 -23.19
#